data_AF-A0A2P8FNZ8-F1
#
_entry.id   AF-A0A2P8FNZ8-F1
#
_cell.length_a   1.000
_cell.length_b   1.000
_cell.length_c   1.000
_cell.angle_alpha   90.00
_cell.angle_beta   90.00
_cell.angle_gamma   90.00
#
_symmetry.space_group_name_H-M   'P 1'
#
loop_
_entity.id
_entity.type
_entity.pdbx_description
1 polymer ?
#
loop_
_entity_poly.entity_id
_entity_poly.type
_entity_poly.pdbx_seq_one_letter_code
_entity_poly.pdbx_strand_id
1 'polypeptide(L)'
;MEQTFIIANEQVRKNAMSALMDAPIGSGVSFTKKKKTRQQEKYLHVIINIICKHNGADPDDLKDDIKIPILGFTEHTHNGNTYVRVKSSKHISDDQYGKLIDAALIVADFLNIKIHPPSYYGYQFHDPRS
;
A
#
# COMPACT_ATOMS: atom_id res chain seq x y z
N MET A 1 13.59 0.30 -6.48
CA MET A 1 12.42 0.88 -5.75
C MET A 1 11.31 0.98 -6.76
N GLU A 2 10.19 0.26 -6.58
CA GLU A 2 9.02 0.48 -7.43
C GLU A 2 8.12 1.53 -6.77
N GLN A 3 8.30 2.79 -7.17
CA GLN A 3 7.43 3.89 -6.74
C GLN A 3 6.42 4.17 -7.85
N THR A 4 5.12 4.08 -7.53
CA THR A 4 4.05 4.39 -8.49
C THR A 4 3.49 5.77 -8.20
N PHE A 5 3.59 6.66 -9.18
CA PHE A 5 2.97 7.99 -9.16
C PHE A 5 1.73 8.00 -10.06
N ILE A 6 0.63 8.61 -9.60
CA ILE A 6 -0.51 8.93 -10.46
C ILE A 6 -0.40 10.40 -10.87
N ILE A 7 0.04 10.67 -12.08
CA ILE A 7 0.17 12.04 -12.58
C ILE A 7 -1.24 12.61 -12.85
N ALA A 8 -1.85 13.16 -11.80
CA ALA A 8 -3.15 13.82 -11.85
C ALA A 8 -3.04 15.35 -11.99
N ASN A 9 -1.89 15.93 -11.62
CA ASN A 9 -1.64 17.36 -11.71
C ASN A 9 -0.12 17.65 -11.86
N GLU A 10 0.22 18.92 -12.08
CA GLU A 10 1.61 19.35 -12.28
C GLU A 10 2.50 19.13 -11.04
N GLN A 11 1.92 19.20 -9.83
CA GLN A 11 2.68 18.96 -8.60
C GLN A 11 3.13 17.50 -8.49
N VAL A 12 2.22 16.55 -8.74
CA VAL A 12 2.56 15.12 -8.73
C VAL A 12 3.55 14.79 -9.85
N ARG A 13 3.43 15.46 -11.00
CA ARG A 13 4.43 15.35 -12.08
C ARG A 13 5.81 15.78 -11.60
N LYS A 14 5.93 16.91 -10.89
CA LYS A 14 7.21 17.39 -10.32
C LYS A 14 7.76 16.41 -9.29
N ASN A 15 6.92 15.87 -8.41
CA ASN A 15 7.33 14.87 -7.42
C ASN A 15 7.84 13.58 -8.08
N ALA A 16 7.13 13.08 -9.10
CA ALA A 16 7.53 11.90 -9.87
C ALA A 16 8.85 12.12 -10.60
N MET A 17 9.06 13.32 -11.16
CA MET A 17 10.33 13.69 -11.80
C MET A 17 11.48 13.74 -10.80
N SER A 18 11.27 14.30 -9.60
CA SER A 18 12.29 14.29 -8.53
C SER A 18 12.68 12.87 -8.15
N ALA A 19 11.68 12.02 -7.89
CA ALA A 19 11.92 10.62 -7.52
C ALA A 19 12.63 9.82 -8.64
N LEU A 20 12.36 10.15 -9.90
CA LEU A 20 13.06 9.57 -11.04
C LEU A 20 14.52 10.03 -11.13
N MET A 21 14.79 11.32 -10.86
CA MET A 21 16.15 11.86 -10.85
C MET A 21 17.00 11.30 -9.72
N ASP A 22 16.38 10.99 -8.58
CA ASP A 22 17.06 10.40 -7.41
C ASP A 22 17.19 8.86 -7.51
N ALA A 23 16.63 8.23 -8.54
CA ALA A 23 16.66 6.79 -8.70
C ALA A 23 18.04 6.30 -9.20
N PRO A 24 18.58 5.17 -8.68
CA PRO A 24 19.82 4.60 -9.17
C PRO A 24 19.75 4.23 -10.66
N ILE A 25 20.85 4.43 -11.39
CA ILE A 25 20.98 4.01 -12.79
C ILE A 25 20.74 2.50 -12.87
N GLY A 26 19.87 2.07 -13.79
CA GLY A 26 19.41 0.67 -13.92
C GLY A 26 18.07 0.38 -13.25
N SER A 27 17.44 1.36 -12.60
CA SER A 27 16.07 1.22 -12.10
C SER A 27 15.08 1.16 -13.28
N GLY A 28 14.31 0.07 -13.38
CA GLY A 28 13.26 -0.06 -14.40
C GLY A 28 12.12 0.94 -14.18
N VAL A 29 11.71 1.64 -15.24
CA VAL A 29 10.59 2.59 -15.22
C VAL A 29 9.52 2.10 -16.18
N SER A 30 8.28 1.99 -15.70
CA SER A 30 7.13 1.61 -16.52
C SER A 30 6.10 2.75 -16.54
N PHE A 31 5.54 2.99 -17.74
CA PHE A 31 4.45 3.94 -17.93
C PHE A 31 3.19 3.17 -18.27
N THR A 32 2.10 3.43 -17.54
CA THR A 32 0.82 2.77 -17.79
C THR A 32 -0.31 3.79 -17.78
N LYS A 33 -1.10 3.86 -18.85
CA LYS A 33 -2.36 4.61 -18.86
C LYS A 33 -3.37 3.87 -17.98
N LYS A 34 -3.73 4.46 -16.83
CA LYS A 34 -4.54 3.78 -15.81
C LYS A 34 -6.02 3.71 -16.17
N LYS A 35 -6.62 2.53 -15.98
CA LYS A 35 -8.05 2.36 -15.68
C LYS A 35 -8.28 2.72 -14.20
N LYS A 36 -9.46 3.26 -13.85
CA LYS A 36 -9.85 3.64 -12.47
C LYS A 36 -9.45 2.54 -11.49
N THR A 37 -8.72 2.89 -10.43
CA THR A 37 -8.20 1.94 -9.43
C THR A 37 -8.51 2.39 -8.01
N ARG A 38 -8.63 1.42 -7.09
CA ARG A 38 -8.73 1.65 -5.64
C ARG A 38 -7.45 2.34 -5.16
N GLN A 39 -7.55 3.64 -4.88
CA GLN A 39 -6.41 4.48 -4.56
C GLN A 39 -5.80 4.14 -3.19
N GLN A 40 -6.65 3.78 -2.22
CA GLN A 40 -6.24 3.34 -0.89
C GLN A 40 -5.39 2.07 -0.94
N GLU A 41 -5.83 1.06 -1.70
CA GLU A 41 -5.07 -0.18 -1.92
C GLU A 41 -3.65 0.13 -2.43
N LYS A 42 -3.55 0.98 -3.46
CA LYS A 42 -2.25 1.37 -4.01
C LYS A 42 -1.36 2.08 -3.00
N TYR A 43 -1.93 2.98 -2.21
CA TYR A 43 -1.17 3.69 -1.19
C TYR A 43 -0.69 2.74 -0.09
N LEU A 44 -1.53 1.81 0.36
CA LEU A 44 -1.13 0.76 1.31
C LEU A 44 0.08 -0.04 0.78
N HIS A 45 0.05 -0.45 -0.49
CA HIS A 45 1.18 -1.15 -1.11
C HIS A 45 2.45 -0.29 -1.15
N VAL A 46 2.34 1.02 -1.37
CA VAL A 46 3.50 1.93 -1.30
C VAL A 46 4.10 1.93 0.11
N ILE A 47 3.27 2.03 1.15
CA ILE A 47 3.74 2.03 2.55
C ILE A 47 4.46 0.70 2.87
N ILE A 48 3.82 -0.43 2.58
CA ILE A 48 4.38 -1.77 2.81
C ILE A 48 5.73 -1.92 2.13
N ASN A 49 5.84 -1.53 0.86
CA ASN A 49 7.11 -1.62 0.12
C ASN A 49 8.22 -0.76 0.72
N ILE A 50 7.88 0.42 1.27
CA ILE A 50 8.87 1.28 1.94
C ILE A 50 9.36 0.60 3.23
N ILE A 51 8.45 0.03 4.02
CA ILE A 51 8.78 -0.66 5.28
C ILE A 51 9.66 -1.89 4.99
N CYS A 52 9.21 -2.77 4.08
CA CYS A 52 9.93 -3.99 3.70
C CYS A 52 11.35 -3.70 3.19
N LYS A 53 11.53 -2.63 2.42
CA LYS A 53 12.86 -2.24 1.95
C LYS A 53 13.78 -1.79 3.10
N HIS A 54 13.22 -1.20 4.15
CA HIS A 54 13.99 -0.70 5.28
C HIS A 54 14.44 -1.84 6.21
N ASN A 55 13.58 -2.84 6.45
CA ASN A 55 13.86 -3.92 7.40
C ASN A 55 14.23 -5.27 6.75
N GLY A 56 14.13 -5.39 5.43
CA GLY A 56 14.39 -6.63 4.69
C GLY A 56 13.27 -7.67 4.78
N ALA A 57 12.08 -7.31 5.26
CA ALA A 57 10.93 -8.21 5.37
C ALA A 57 10.28 -8.48 4.02
N ASP A 58 9.59 -9.63 3.91
CA ASP A 58 8.79 -9.94 2.73
C ASP A 58 7.49 -9.09 2.71
N PRO A 59 7.12 -8.50 1.56
CA PRO A 59 5.90 -7.69 1.43
C PRO A 59 4.61 -8.44 1.70
N ASP A 60 4.52 -9.73 1.35
CA ASP A 60 3.30 -10.51 1.56
C ASP A 60 3.16 -10.89 3.04
N ASP A 61 4.26 -11.22 3.71
CA ASP A 61 4.26 -11.48 5.17
C ASP A 61 3.82 -10.22 5.94
N LEU A 62 4.45 -9.05 5.68
CA LEU A 62 4.08 -7.81 6.36
C LEU A 62 2.62 -7.42 6.08
N LYS A 63 2.14 -7.66 4.86
CA LYS A 63 0.75 -7.39 4.49
C LYS A 63 -0.22 -8.26 5.30
N ASP A 64 0.13 -9.50 5.55
CA ASP A 64 -0.70 -10.41 6.34
C ASP A 64 -0.64 -10.06 7.83
N ASP A 65 0.53 -9.69 8.36
CA ASP A 65 0.68 -9.19 9.74
C ASP A 65 -0.18 -7.95 10.00
N ILE A 66 -0.27 -7.03 9.04
CA ILE A 66 -1.14 -5.84 9.13
C ILE A 66 -2.63 -6.25 9.07
N LYS A 67 -2.99 -7.24 8.26
CA LYS A 67 -4.39 -7.64 8.05
C LYS A 67 -4.96 -8.47 9.19
N ILE A 68 -4.17 -9.35 9.80
CA ILE A 68 -4.61 -10.26 10.86
C ILE A 68 -5.38 -9.52 11.98
N PRO A 69 -4.87 -8.44 12.59
CA PRO A 69 -5.58 -7.77 13.69
C PRO A 69 -6.85 -7.05 13.24
N ILE A 70 -7.00 -6.73 11.95
CA ILE A 70 -8.10 -5.88 11.44
C ILE A 70 -9.19 -6.72 10.78
N LEU A 71 -8.81 -7.70 9.96
CA LEU A 71 -9.73 -8.54 9.20
C LEU A 71 -9.92 -9.92 9.84
N GLY A 72 -8.92 -10.39 10.58
CA GLY A 72 -8.88 -11.72 11.15
C GLY A 72 -8.73 -12.81 10.09
N PHE A 73 -9.10 -14.03 10.50
CA PHE A 73 -8.95 -15.23 9.69
C PHE A 73 -10.28 -15.69 9.08
N THR A 74 -10.20 -16.56 8.08
CA THR A 74 -11.31 -17.35 7.55
C THR A 74 -10.89 -18.79 7.46
N GLU A 75 -11.79 -19.66 7.88
CA GLU A 75 -11.61 -21.11 7.82
C GLU A 75 -12.27 -21.65 6.55
N HIS A 76 -11.58 -22.60 5.91
CA HIS A 76 -12.07 -23.32 4.75
C HIS A 76 -11.88 -24.81 4.98
N THR A 77 -12.96 -25.57 4.97
CA THR A 77 -12.90 -27.04 5.04
C THR A 77 -12.90 -27.61 3.63
N HIS A 78 -11.90 -28.41 3.29
CA HIS A 78 -11.81 -29.12 2.03
C HIS A 78 -11.31 -30.55 2.27
N ASN A 79 -12.04 -31.55 1.78
CA ASN A 79 -11.77 -32.99 1.96
C ASN A 79 -11.51 -33.39 3.42
N GLY A 80 -12.29 -32.83 4.36
CA GLY A 80 -12.15 -33.12 5.79
C GLY A 80 -11.00 -32.38 6.50
N ASN A 81 -10.17 -31.63 5.78
CA ASN A 81 -9.12 -30.80 6.36
C ASN A 81 -9.60 -29.35 6.49
N THR A 82 -9.33 -28.72 7.64
CA THR A 82 -9.61 -27.31 7.87
C THR A 82 -8.35 -26.48 7.65
N TYR A 83 -8.44 -25.50 6.76
CA TYR A 83 -7.37 -24.56 6.45
C TYR A 83 -7.76 -23.17 6.94
N VAL A 84 -6.83 -22.49 7.61
CA VAL A 84 -7.02 -21.11 8.06
C VAL A 84 -6.25 -20.19 7.11
N ARG A 85 -6.89 -19.14 6.62
CA ARG A 85 -6.23 -18.09 5.83
C ARG A 85 -6.62 -16.70 6.32
N VAL A 86 -5.73 -15.73 6.11
CA VAL A 86 -6.04 -14.32 6.37
C VAL A 86 -7.17 -13.86 5.44
N LYS A 87 -8.11 -13.07 5.96
CA LYS A 87 -9.20 -12.53 5.14
C LYS A 87 -8.66 -11.66 4.00
N SER A 88 -9.25 -11.83 2.81
CA SER A 88 -8.90 -11.04 1.64
C SER A 88 -9.37 -9.59 1.79
N SER A 89 -8.49 -8.64 1.45
CA SER A 89 -8.82 -7.22 1.33
C SER A 89 -9.56 -6.88 0.02
N LYS A 90 -9.89 -7.87 -0.83
CA LYS A 90 -10.56 -7.63 -2.11
C LYS A 90 -11.98 -7.09 -1.96
N HIS A 91 -12.68 -7.40 -0.87
CA HIS A 91 -14.10 -7.05 -0.70
C HIS A 91 -14.40 -6.27 0.58
N ILE A 92 -13.38 -5.67 1.19
CA ILE A 92 -13.55 -4.86 2.41
C ILE A 92 -14.02 -3.43 2.06
N SER A 93 -14.62 -2.76 3.04
CA SER A 93 -15.08 -1.37 2.92
C SER A 93 -13.92 -0.37 2.91
N ASP A 94 -14.19 0.85 2.45
CA ASP A 94 -13.21 1.95 2.44
C ASP A 94 -12.74 2.33 3.87
N ASP A 95 -13.62 2.21 4.88
CA ASP A 95 -13.27 2.40 6.30
C ASP A 95 -12.29 1.32 6.78
N GLN A 96 -12.53 0.05 6.43
CA GLN A 96 -11.61 -1.04 6.75
C GLN A 96 -10.27 -0.89 6.03
N TYR A 97 -10.26 -0.36 4.80
CA TYR A 97 -9.02 -0.01 4.10
C TYR A 97 -8.29 1.14 4.78
N GLY A 98 -9.00 2.15 5.28
CA GLY A 98 -8.44 3.22 6.10
C GLY A 98 -7.70 2.66 7.32
N LYS A 99 -8.33 1.74 8.05
CA LYS A 99 -7.72 1.06 9.21
C LYS A 99 -6.45 0.29 8.85
N LEU A 100 -6.39 -0.35 7.68
CA LEU A 100 -5.18 -1.03 7.20
C LEU A 100 -4.05 -0.03 6.91
N ILE A 101 -4.38 1.12 6.33
CA ILE A 101 -3.40 2.20 6.09
C ILE A 101 -2.88 2.74 7.41
N ASP A 102 -3.77 3.01 8.38
CA ASP A 102 -3.39 3.52 9.70
C ASP A 102 -2.46 2.52 10.42
N ALA A 103 -2.77 1.22 10.38
CA ALA A 103 -1.90 0.19 10.95
C ALA A 103 -0.52 0.16 10.26
N ALA A 104 -0.46 0.27 8.93
CA ALA A 104 0.80 0.33 8.20
C ALA A 104 1.62 1.59 8.57
N LEU A 105 0.96 2.73 8.76
CA LEU A 105 1.60 3.98 9.20
C LEU A 105 2.14 3.87 10.63
N ILE A 106 1.41 3.21 11.54
CA ILE A 106 1.88 2.93 12.91
C ILE A 106 3.14 2.07 12.88
N VAL A 107 3.18 1.04 12.03
CA VAL A 107 4.37 0.20 11.87
C VAL A 107 5.55 1.02 11.32
N ALA A 108 5.30 1.88 10.34
CA ALA A 108 6.35 2.77 9.81
C ALA A 108 6.88 3.73 10.88
N ASP A 109 6.01 4.32 11.70
CA ASP A 109 6.38 5.22 12.79
C ASP A 109 7.21 4.50 13.86
N PHE A 110 6.81 3.28 14.26
CA PHE A 110 7.58 2.45 15.18
C PHE A 110 9.00 2.15 14.68
N LEU A 111 9.17 2.05 13.36
CA LEU A 111 10.47 1.84 12.71
C LEU A 111 11.21 3.16 12.38
N ASN A 112 10.67 4.32 12.80
CA ASN A 112 11.16 5.66 12.49
C ASN A 112 11.26 5.95 10.97
N ILE A 113 10.38 5.34 10.18
CA ILE A 113 10.32 5.52 8.73
C ILE A 113 9.34 6.64 8.40
N LYS A 114 9.83 7.70 7.75
CA LYS A 114 9.00 8.80 7.30
C LYS A 114 8.20 8.42 6.05
N ILE A 115 6.88 8.35 6.19
CA ILE A 115 5.95 8.13 5.07
C ILE A 115 5.33 9.45 4.64
N HIS A 116 5.33 9.73 3.33
CA HIS A 116 4.67 10.92 2.79
C HIS A 116 3.15 10.73 2.71
N PRO A 117 2.36 11.82 2.77
CA PRO A 117 0.91 11.73 2.64
C PRO A 117 0.50 11.22 1.25
N PRO A 118 -0.73 10.67 1.10
CA PRO A 118 -1.22 10.12 -0.18
C PRO A 118 -1.12 11.11 -1.36
N SER A 119 -1.37 12.39 -1.10
CA SER A 119 -1.30 13.48 -2.07
C SER A 119 0.08 13.66 -2.69
N TYR A 120 1.15 13.32 -1.95
CA TYR A 120 2.52 13.34 -2.46
C TYR A 120 2.69 12.39 -3.66
N TYR A 121 2.03 11.24 -3.61
CA TYR A 121 2.03 10.21 -4.65
C TYR A 121 0.91 10.40 -5.69
N GLY A 122 0.06 11.41 -5.51
CA GLY A 122 -1.09 11.69 -6.37
C GLY A 122 -2.32 10.84 -6.09
N TYR A 123 -2.42 10.24 -4.90
CA TYR A 123 -3.64 9.60 -4.44
C TYR A 123 -4.57 10.65 -3.80
N GLN A 124 -5.83 10.64 -4.22
CA GLN A 124 -6.94 11.37 -3.64
C GLN A 124 -7.86 10.38 -2.94
N PHE A 125 -7.95 10.49 -1.62
CA PHE A 125 -8.96 9.78 -0.85
C PHE A 125 -10.18 10.68 -0.72
N HIS A 126 -11.35 10.14 -1.02
CA HIS A 126 -12.58 10.77 -0.55
C HIS A 126 -12.66 10.49 0.94
N ASP A 127 -12.69 11.55 1.75
CA ASP A 127 -13.07 11.41 3.15
C ASP A 127 -14.57 11.08 3.17
N PRO A 128 -15.01 9.91 3.68
CA PRO A 128 -16.43 9.61 3.80
C PRO A 128 -17.17 10.56 4.76
N ARG A 129 -16.44 11.47 5.44
CA ARG A 129 -16.98 12.53 6.31
C ARG A 129 -17.06 13.91 5.64
N SER A 130 -16.63 14.06 4.37
CA SER A 130 -16.75 15.30 3.57
C SER A 130 -17.90 15.28 2.59
#